data_AF-A0A1B6HIN2-F1
#
_entry.id   AF-A0A1B6HIN2-F1
#
_cell.length_a   1.000
_cell.length_b   1.000
_cell.length_c   1.000
_cell.angle_alpha   90.00
_cell.angle_beta   90.00
_cell.angle_gamma   90.00
#
_symmetry.space_group_name_H-M   'P 1'
#
loop_
_entity.id
_entity.type
_entity.pdbx_description
1 polymer ?
#
loop_
_entity_poly.entity_id
_entity_poly.type
_entity_poly.pdbx_seq_one_letter_code
_entity_poly.pdbx_strand_id
1 'polypeptide(L)'
;FSRGLAWCQVPIGYSLSLIFGGLLFVKPMREANYVTMLDPFQLKYGNRVGGLLFLPALCGDLFWCAAVLSSLGTSLMVILELDMTISILTSATFAAAYTVVGGMYSVSYTDVLQLGCITLGLVISAPFAYYHQHV
;
A
#
# COMPACT_ATOMS: atom_id res chain seq x y z
N PHE A 1 -3.64 4.32 22.90
CA PHE A 1 -4.64 5.06 22.09
C PHE A 1 -4.74 6.57 22.46
N SER A 2 -3.63 7.31 22.54
CA SER A 2 -3.68 8.70 23.10
C SER A 2 -3.73 9.84 22.06
N ARG A 3 -3.69 9.55 20.74
CA ARG A 3 -3.71 10.58 19.68
C ARG A 3 -4.56 10.21 18.46
N GLY A 4 -5.68 9.51 18.65
CA GLY A 4 -6.48 8.93 17.56
C GLY A 4 -6.80 9.89 16.41
N LEU A 5 -7.23 11.12 16.71
CA LEU A 5 -7.58 12.11 15.69
C LEU A 5 -6.34 12.71 14.97
N ALA A 6 -5.19 12.79 15.64
CA ALA A 6 -3.96 13.29 15.02
C ALA A 6 -3.42 12.33 13.96
N TRP A 7 -3.68 11.02 14.11
CA TRP A 7 -3.32 10.01 13.10
C TRP A 7 -4.19 10.10 11.84
N CYS A 8 -5.38 10.72 11.90
CA CYS A 8 -6.19 11.01 10.72
C CYS A 8 -5.56 12.08 9.80
N GLN A 9 -4.51 12.78 10.23
CA GLN A 9 -3.75 13.68 9.35
C GLN A 9 -3.08 12.89 8.21
N VAL A 10 -2.66 11.65 8.46
CA VAL A 10 -1.97 10.81 7.47
C VAL A 10 -2.83 10.54 6.23
N PRO A 11 -4.06 9.99 6.34
CA PRO A 11 -4.91 9.77 5.16
C PRO A 11 -5.28 11.08 4.46
N ILE A 12 -5.58 12.16 5.20
CA ILE A 12 -5.89 13.47 4.59
C ILE A 12 -4.70 14.01 3.81
N GLY A 13 -3.49 13.91 4.37
CA GLY A 13 -2.25 14.33 3.72
C GLY A 13 -1.98 13.55 2.44
N TYR A 14 -2.14 12.22 2.47
CA TYR A 14 -2.00 11.37 1.29
C TYR A 14 -3.05 11.67 0.21
N SER A 15 -4.31 11.88 0.59
CA SER A 15 -5.35 12.25 -0.37
C SER A 15 -5.05 13.57 -1.07
N LEU A 16 -4.62 14.59 -0.31
CA LEU A 16 -4.22 15.88 -0.89
C LEU A 16 -3.00 15.73 -1.79
N SER A 17 -1.97 14.99 -1.36
CA SER A 17 -0.77 14.78 -2.19
C SER A 17 -1.09 14.04 -3.49
N LEU A 18 -2.03 13.09 -3.46
CA LEU A 18 -2.50 12.39 -4.67
C LEU A 18 -3.27 13.31 -5.61
N ILE A 19 -4.14 14.20 -5.09
CA ILE A 19 -4.87 15.17 -5.92
C ILE A 19 -3.91 16.16 -6.58
N PHE A 20 -3.00 16.75 -5.82
CA PHE A 20 -1.99 17.67 -6.36
C PHE A 20 -1.04 16.96 -7.31
N GLY A 21 -0.59 15.75 -6.95
CA GLY A 21 0.23 14.88 -7.79
C GLY A 21 -0.44 14.59 -9.13
N GLY A 22 -1.72 14.21 -9.09
CA GLY A 22 -2.55 13.94 -10.26
C GLY A 22 -2.69 15.17 -11.17
N LEU A 23 -3.06 16.33 -10.62
CA LEU A 23 -3.30 17.53 -11.43
C LEU A 23 -2.03 18.10 -12.06
N LEU A 24 -0.91 18.08 -11.35
CA LEU A 24 0.35 18.70 -11.80
C LEU A 24 1.20 17.76 -12.66
N PHE A 25 1.28 16.47 -12.32
CA PHE A 25 2.22 15.54 -12.96
C PHE A 25 1.60 14.62 -14.02
N VAL A 26 0.28 14.35 -13.99
CA VAL A 26 -0.33 13.43 -14.99
C VAL A 26 -0.27 14.00 -16.40
N LYS A 27 -0.56 15.30 -16.59
CA LYS A 27 -0.51 15.93 -17.91
C LYS A 27 0.87 15.83 -18.56
N PRO A 28 1.96 16.31 -17.93
CA PRO A 28 3.29 16.24 -18.54
C PRO A 28 3.80 14.79 -18.69
N MET A 29 3.44 13.87 -17.77
CA MET A 29 3.82 12.47 -17.89
C MET A 29 3.14 11.76 -19.06
N ARG A 30 1.85 12.08 -19.32
CA ARG A 30 1.09 11.48 -20.42
C ARG A 30 1.50 12.02 -21.78
N GLU A 31 1.80 13.31 -21.88
CA GLU A 31 2.28 13.93 -23.13
C GLU A 31 3.66 13.39 -23.54
N ALA A 32 4.52 13.08 -22.56
CA ALA A 32 5.86 12.56 -22.80
C ALA A 32 5.93 11.02 -22.97
N ASN A 33 4.80 10.30 -22.90
CA ASN A 33 4.74 8.83 -22.95
C ASN A 33 5.68 8.13 -21.96
N TYR A 34 5.86 8.68 -20.76
CA TYR A 34 6.67 8.03 -19.73
C TYR A 34 5.95 6.80 -19.19
N VAL A 35 6.69 5.71 -19.03
CA VAL A 35 6.20 4.43 -18.52
C VAL A 35 6.58 4.28 -17.04
N THR A 36 7.68 4.90 -16.61
CA THR A 36 8.17 4.86 -15.24
C THR A 36 8.27 6.27 -14.65
N MET A 37 8.00 6.40 -13.35
CA MET A 37 8.17 7.65 -12.61
C MET A 37 9.62 8.18 -12.61
N LEU A 38 10.60 7.30 -12.88
CA LEU A 38 12.02 7.64 -12.99
C LEU A 38 12.44 8.14 -14.38
N ASP A 39 11.64 7.92 -15.43
CA ASP A 39 11.96 8.32 -16.81
C ASP A 39 12.34 9.80 -16.97
N PRO A 40 11.60 10.79 -16.39
CA PRO A 40 11.99 12.19 -16.48
C PRO A 40 13.32 12.49 -15.77
N PHE A 41 13.66 11.76 -14.70
CA PHE A 41 14.93 11.91 -13.99
C PHE A 41 16.08 11.29 -14.78
N GLN A 42 15.84 10.17 -15.44
CA GLN A 42 16.81 9.49 -16.30
C GLN A 42 17.15 10.33 -17.53
N LEU A 43 16.17 11.02 -18.12
CA LEU A 43 16.39 11.94 -19.25
C LEU A 43 17.13 13.22 -18.84
N LYS A 44 16.82 13.78 -17.67
CA LYS A 44 17.41 15.06 -17.22
C LYS A 44 18.81 14.90 -16.61
N TYR A 45 19.08 13.80 -15.90
CA TYR A 45 20.32 13.59 -15.14
C TYR A 45 21.19 12.43 -15.66
N GLY A 46 20.73 11.72 -16.70
CA GLY A 46 21.42 10.59 -17.32
C GLY A 46 21.25 9.27 -16.59
N ASN A 47 21.57 8.17 -17.28
CA ASN A 47 21.39 6.78 -16.80
C ASN A 47 22.02 6.50 -15.43
N ARG A 48 23.16 7.12 -15.09
CA ARG A 48 23.85 6.88 -13.82
C ARG A 48 23.05 7.39 -12.62
N VAL A 49 22.39 8.53 -12.77
CA VAL A 49 21.58 9.12 -11.69
C VAL A 49 20.24 8.40 -11.58
N GLY A 50 19.63 7.98 -12.70
CA GLY A 50 18.42 7.15 -12.70
C GLY A 50 18.62 5.83 -11.93
N GLY A 51 19.73 5.12 -12.16
CA GLY A 51 20.06 3.89 -11.43
C GLY A 51 20.34 4.12 -9.94
N LEU A 52 20.97 5.23 -9.57
CA LEU A 52 21.21 5.57 -8.16
C LEU A 52 19.91 5.93 -7.42
N LEU A 53 18.99 6.66 -8.06
CA LEU A 53 17.69 7.01 -7.49
C LEU A 53 16.74 5.81 -7.37
N PHE A 54 16.95 4.77 -8.18
CA PHE A 54 16.17 3.54 -8.10
C PHE A 54 16.44 2.76 -6.80
N LEU A 55 17.69 2.75 -6.29
CA LEU A 55 18.04 1.98 -5.10
C LEU A 55 17.25 2.39 -3.85
N PRO A 56 17.18 3.69 -3.46
CA PRO A 56 16.35 4.11 -2.34
C PRO A 56 14.86 3.85 -2.56
N ALA A 57 14.36 4.04 -3.78
CA ALA A 57 12.96 3.80 -4.11
C ALA A 57 12.60 2.32 -3.90
N LEU A 58 13.40 1.41 -4.47
CA LEU A 58 13.24 -0.03 -4.32
C LEU A 58 13.31 -0.47 -2.85
N CYS A 59 14.28 0.06 -2.09
CA CYS A 59 14.37 -0.23 -0.65
C CYS A 59 13.12 0.26 0.09
N GLY A 60 12.61 1.45 -0.23
CA GLY A 60 11.40 2.01 0.35
C GLY A 60 10.18 1.12 0.11
N ASP A 61 9.97 0.69 -1.13
CA ASP A 61 8.88 -0.23 -1.50
C ASP A 61 9.04 -1.59 -0.81
N LEU A 62 10.26 -2.11 -0.70
CA LEU A 62 10.54 -3.38 -0.02
C LEU A 62 10.25 -3.30 1.49
N PHE A 63 10.65 -2.22 2.15
CA PHE A 63 10.33 -1.99 3.56
C PHE A 63 8.82 -1.78 3.78
N TRP A 64 8.16 -1.07 2.88
CA TRP A 64 6.71 -0.89 2.93
C TRP A 64 5.97 -2.23 2.81
N CYS A 65 6.32 -3.05 1.81
CA CYS A 65 5.76 -4.38 1.63
C CYS A 65 6.00 -5.28 2.85
N ALA A 66 7.21 -5.26 3.42
CA ALA A 66 7.53 -6.03 4.63
C ALA A 66 6.67 -5.60 5.83
N ALA A 67 6.45 -4.29 6.01
CA ALA A 67 5.59 -3.77 7.08
C ALA A 67 4.12 -4.20 6.91
N VAL A 68 3.59 -4.13 5.69
CA VAL A 68 2.22 -4.60 5.38
C VAL A 68 2.09 -6.10 5.66
N LEU A 69 3.06 -6.90 5.22
CA LEU A 69 3.04 -8.34 5.41
C LEU A 69 3.16 -8.75 6.89
N SER A 70 3.97 -8.02 7.67
CA SER A 70 4.08 -8.17 9.11
C SER A 70 2.77 -7.84 9.83
N SER A 71 2.09 -6.76 9.42
CA SER A 71 0.76 -6.39 9.94
C SER A 71 -0.29 -7.46 9.62
N LEU A 72 -0.24 -8.03 8.41
CA LEU A 72 -1.13 -9.11 7.99
C LEU A 72 -0.89 -10.38 8.81
N GLY A 73 0.39 -10.76 8.98
CA GLY A 73 0.79 -11.91 9.79
C GLY A 73 0.39 -11.78 11.25
N THR A 74 0.48 -10.58 11.82
CA THR A 74 0.00 -10.29 13.19
C THR A 74 -1.51 -10.47 13.30
N SER A 75 -2.27 -10.04 12.28
CA SER A 75 -3.72 -10.18 12.26
C SER A 75 -4.14 -11.66 12.17
N LEU A 76 -3.44 -12.46 11.37
CA LEU A 76 -3.68 -13.90 11.27
C LEU A 76 -3.26 -14.67 12.53
N MET A 77 -2.15 -14.29 13.17
CA MET A 77 -1.75 -14.84 14.46
C MET A 77 -2.85 -14.71 15.50
N VAL A 78 -3.52 -13.55 15.58
CA VAL A 78 -4.61 -13.31 16.53
C VAL A 78 -5.85 -14.17 16.22
N ILE A 79 -6.12 -14.47 14.95
CA ILE A 79 -7.30 -15.23 14.52
C ILE A 79 -7.07 -16.75 14.62
N LEU A 80 -5.88 -17.22 14.24
CA LEU A 80 -5.55 -18.65 14.09
C LEU A 80 -4.73 -19.21 15.25
N GLU A 81 -4.28 -18.38 16.20
CA GLU A 81 -3.37 -18.75 17.31
C GLU A 81 -2.07 -19.43 16.85
N LEU A 82 -1.62 -19.15 15.63
CA LEU A 82 -0.40 -19.71 15.04
C LEU A 82 0.83 -18.86 15.34
N ASP A 83 2.01 -19.48 15.28
CA ASP A 83 3.29 -18.77 15.39
C ASP A 83 3.43 -17.67 14.33
N MET A 84 4.04 -16.54 14.72
CA MET A 84 4.15 -15.34 13.90
C MET A 84 4.93 -15.63 12.61
N THR A 85 5.98 -16.45 12.71
CA THR A 85 6.87 -16.78 11.60
C THR A 85 6.11 -17.54 10.51
N ILE A 86 5.29 -18.52 10.93
CA ILE A 86 4.47 -19.33 10.03
C ILE A 86 3.39 -18.46 9.39
N SER A 87 2.72 -17.61 10.17
CA SER A 87 1.66 -16.73 9.67
C SER A 87 2.15 -15.74 8.61
N ILE A 88 3.33 -15.15 8.79
CA ILE A 88 3.96 -14.26 7.81
C ILE A 88 4.34 -15.04 6.55
N LEU A 89 4.99 -16.20 6.69
CA LEU A 89 5.45 -16.99 5.54
C LEU A 89 4.30 -17.49 4.68
N THR A 90 3.22 -17.97 5.31
CA THR A 90 2.01 -18.40 4.59
C THR A 90 1.37 -17.23 3.86
N SER A 91 1.24 -16.06 4.50
CA SER A 91 0.72 -14.85 3.85
C SER A 91 1.56 -14.40 2.65
N ALA A 92 2.89 -14.44 2.79
CA ALA A 92 3.85 -14.11 1.73
C ALA A 92 3.68 -15.02 0.52
N THR A 93 3.49 -16.31 0.79
CA THR A 93 3.36 -17.35 -0.24
C THR A 93 2.08 -17.16 -1.04
N PHE A 94 0.94 -16.91 -0.38
CA PHE A 94 -0.31 -16.60 -1.08
C PHE A 94 -0.18 -15.30 -1.89
N ALA A 95 0.43 -14.26 -1.30
CA ALA A 95 0.70 -12.99 -1.98
C ALA A 95 1.52 -13.14 -3.26
N ALA A 96 2.62 -13.89 -3.17
CA ALA A 96 3.47 -14.17 -4.32
C ALA A 96 2.75 -15.02 -5.36
N ALA A 97 2.00 -16.05 -4.94
CA ALA A 97 1.32 -16.97 -5.85
C ALA A 97 0.28 -16.27 -6.73
N TYR A 98 -0.61 -15.44 -6.16
CA TYR A 98 -1.61 -14.73 -6.98
C TYR A 98 -0.99 -13.62 -7.84
N THR A 99 0.14 -13.06 -7.43
CA THR A 99 0.87 -12.04 -8.20
C THR A 99 1.55 -12.65 -9.43
N VAL A 100 2.18 -13.82 -9.28
CA VAL A 100 2.87 -14.52 -10.38
C VAL A 100 1.88 -15.07 -11.42
N VAL A 101 0.76 -15.66 -10.97
CA VAL A 101 -0.22 -16.28 -11.87
C VAL A 101 -1.02 -15.25 -12.66
N GLY A 102 -1.30 -14.10 -12.07
CA GLY A 102 -2.30 -13.17 -12.59
C GLY A 102 -1.78 -11.86 -13.20
N GLY A 103 -0.49 -11.56 -13.06
CA GLY A 103 0.11 -10.31 -13.53
C GLY A 103 -0.55 -9.06 -12.91
N MET A 104 -0.30 -7.88 -13.50
CA MET A 104 -0.84 -6.61 -12.98
C MET A 104 -2.37 -6.54 -12.98
N TYR A 105 -3.03 -7.27 -13.88
CA TYR A 105 -4.50 -7.29 -13.99
C TYR A 105 -5.17 -8.01 -12.81
N SER A 106 -4.64 -9.15 -12.39
CA SER A 106 -5.15 -9.87 -11.21
C SER A 106 -4.94 -9.06 -9.94
N VAL A 107 -3.76 -8.44 -9.78
CA VAL A 107 -3.44 -7.60 -8.62
C VAL A 107 -4.41 -6.42 -8.52
N SER A 108 -4.68 -5.74 -9.64
CA SER A 108 -5.62 -4.61 -9.66
C SER A 108 -7.04 -5.04 -9.28
N TYR A 109 -7.49 -6.22 -9.74
CA TYR A 109 -8.82 -6.72 -9.41
C TYR A 109 -8.94 -7.12 -7.94
N THR A 110 -7.92 -7.78 -7.39
CA THR A 110 -7.89 -8.13 -5.97
C THR A 110 -7.80 -6.91 -5.06
N ASP A 111 -7.11 -5.83 -5.49
CA ASP A 111 -7.00 -4.59 -4.73
C ASP A 111 -8.36 -3.87 -4.61
N VAL A 112 -9.12 -3.79 -5.70
CA VAL A 112 -10.48 -3.20 -5.69
C VAL A 112 -11.41 -3.97 -4.73
N LEU A 113 -11.37 -5.30 -4.76
CA LEU A 113 -12.14 -6.13 -3.84
C LEU A 113 -11.67 -5.94 -2.38
N GLN A 114 -10.36 -5.88 -2.15
CA GLN A 114 -9.79 -5.70 -0.81
C GLN A 114 -10.17 -4.35 -0.21
N LEU A 115 -10.06 -3.26 -0.97
CA LEU A 115 -10.50 -1.92 -0.54
C LEU A 115 -12.01 -1.87 -0.27
N GLY A 116 -12.81 -2.57 -1.09
CA GLY A 116 -14.24 -2.71 -0.87
C GLY A 116 -14.55 -3.41 0.47
N CYS A 117 -13.94 -4.57 0.72
CA CYS A 117 -14.10 -5.32 1.97
C CYS A 117 -13.65 -4.51 3.19
N ILE A 118 -12.49 -3.82 3.11
CA ILE A 118 -12.00 -2.96 4.20
C ILE A 118 -12.98 -1.83 4.48
N THR A 119 -13.53 -1.19 3.44
CA THR A 119 -14.51 -0.11 3.58
C THR A 119 -15.77 -0.59 4.28
N LEU A 120 -16.33 -1.72 3.85
CA LEU A 120 -17.52 -2.31 4.49
C LEU A 120 -17.25 -2.73 5.94
N GLY A 121 -16.11 -3.36 6.20
CA GLY A 121 -15.70 -3.76 7.56
C GLY A 121 -15.54 -2.55 8.49
N LEU A 122 -14.96 -1.46 8.01
CA LEU A 122 -14.85 -0.21 8.77
C LEU A 122 -16.21 0.44 9.02
N VAL A 123 -17.10 0.46 8.02
CA VAL A 123 -18.45 1.03 8.16
C VAL A 123 -19.31 0.25 9.16
N ILE A 124 -19.12 -1.07 9.27
CA ILE A 124 -19.83 -1.91 10.25
C ILE A 124 -19.21 -1.80 11.64
N SER A 125 -17.88 -1.76 11.74
CA SER A 125 -17.17 -1.69 13.03
C SER A 125 -17.24 -0.31 13.69
N ALA A 126 -17.30 0.78 12.92
CA ALA A 126 -17.42 2.14 13.44
C ALA A 126 -18.67 2.38 14.32
N PRO A 127 -19.91 2.04 13.89
CA PRO A 127 -21.08 2.15 14.75
C PRO A 127 -21.04 1.13 15.90
N PHE A 128 -20.52 -0.08 15.68
CA PHE A 128 -20.38 -1.07 16.77
C PHE A 128 -19.48 -0.57 17.90
N ALA A 129 -18.34 0.06 17.56
CA ALA A 129 -17.44 0.70 18.51
C ALA A 129 -18.05 1.94 19.19
N TYR A 130 -18.98 2.64 18.53
CA TYR A 130 -19.70 3.77 19.11
C TYR A 130 -20.82 3.34 20.06
N TYR A 131 -21.52 2.23 19.75
CA TYR A 131 -22.65 1.74 20.56
C TYR A 131 -22.23 0.86 21.75
N HIS A 132 -21.08 0.18 21.72
CA HIS A 132 -20.54 -0.56 22.87
C HIS A 132 -19.43 0.22 23.57
N GLN A 133 -19.81 1.12 24.48
CA GLN A 133 -18.87 1.95 25.25
C GLN A 133 -18.32 1.27 26.54
N HIS A 134 -18.44 -0.06 26.67
CA HIS A 134 -17.98 -0.78 27.86
C HIS A 134 -17.43 -2.17 27.51
N VAL A 135 -16.10 -2.26 27.31
CA VAL A 135 -15.11 -3.01 28.13
C VAL A 135 -13.74 -2.38 27.89
#